data_AF-A0A317IKB0-F1
#
_entry.id   AF-A0A317IKB0-F1
#
_cell.length_a   1.000
_cell.length_b   1.000
_cell.length_c   1.000
_cell.angle_alpha   90.00
_cell.angle_beta   90.00
_cell.angle_gamma   90.00
#
_symmetry.space_group_name_H-M   'P 1'
#
loop_
_entity.id
_entity.type
_entity.pdbx_description
1 polymer ?
#
loop_
_entity_poly.entity_id
_entity_poly.type
_entity_poly.pdbx_seq_one_letter_code
_entity_poly.pdbx_strand_id
1 'polypeptide(L)'
;MSFQKLARFLVCYIKKFMATIDIVVETPKGSAQKYDYEAETHFFKLSKILPSGMIFPFDFGFIPETRGADGDPIDIIMISELASFPGCKIKCRLIGGFKAKQSGERKKKMVRNDRYFAVPECSVMYKHVKTLKDLPAEIIKQVESFFIDYNKIEEKEFKVISQMQPKEAEQIIHKNRT
;
A
#
# COMPACT_ATOMS: atom_id res chain seq x y z
N MET A 1 5.56 42.19 7.87
CA MET A 1 5.56 40.72 7.70
C MET A 1 6.92 40.32 7.13
N SER A 2 7.74 39.58 7.88
CA SER A 2 9.14 39.35 7.47
C SER A 2 9.24 38.41 6.26
N PHE A 3 10.25 38.67 5.41
CA PHE A 3 10.61 37.87 4.24
C PHE A 3 10.75 36.37 4.56
N GLN A 4 11.14 36.03 5.79
CA GLN A 4 11.21 34.65 6.29
C GLN A 4 9.84 33.97 6.41
N LYS A 5 8.76 34.68 6.78
CA LYS A 5 7.40 34.10 6.79
C LYS A 5 6.89 33.85 5.37
N LEU A 6 7.17 34.77 4.43
CA LEU A 6 6.81 34.59 3.03
C LEU A 6 7.63 33.45 2.39
N ALA A 7 8.92 33.35 2.70
CA ALA A 7 9.79 32.26 2.24
C ALA A 7 9.37 30.90 2.80
N ARG A 8 8.94 30.82 4.07
CA ARG A 8 8.39 29.56 4.64
C ARG A 8 7.06 29.19 3.97
N PHE A 9 6.22 30.17 3.65
CA PHE A 9 4.97 29.97 2.92
C PHE A 9 5.22 29.55 1.46
N LEU A 10 6.19 30.18 0.78
CA LEU A 10 6.60 29.84 -0.59
C LEU A 10 7.30 28.49 -0.68
N VAL A 11 8.15 28.14 0.29
CA VAL A 11 8.79 26.81 0.38
C VAL A 11 7.73 25.73 0.63
N CYS A 12 6.65 26.04 1.35
CA CYS A 12 5.50 25.15 1.47
C CYS A 12 4.69 25.07 0.16
N TYR A 13 4.53 26.19 -0.56
CA TYR A 13 3.79 26.27 -1.83
C TYR A 13 4.56 25.66 -3.01
N ILE A 14 5.89 25.60 -2.94
CA ILE A 14 6.80 25.03 -3.95
C ILE A 14 7.20 23.58 -3.63
N LYS A 15 6.78 23.02 -2.48
CA LYS A 15 6.83 21.57 -2.21
C LYS A 15 5.78 20.86 -3.06
N LYS A 16 6.19 20.61 -4.30
CA LYS A 16 5.61 19.73 -5.30
C LYS A 16 4.94 18.51 -4.64
N PHE A 17 3.63 18.40 -4.83
CA PHE A 17 2.73 17.30 -4.46
C PHE A 17 3.33 15.90 -4.64
N MET A 18 4.10 15.40 -3.67
CA MET A 18 4.46 13.99 -3.52
C MET A 18 4.67 13.70 -2.04
N ALA A 19 3.60 13.37 -1.33
CA ALA A 19 3.72 12.87 0.03
C ALA A 19 4.59 11.62 0.04
N THR A 20 5.66 11.70 0.83
CA THR A 20 6.44 10.53 1.17
C THR A 20 5.89 9.95 2.46
N ILE A 21 5.79 8.62 2.50
CA ILE A 21 5.30 7.85 3.64
C ILE A 21 6.32 6.77 3.96
N ASP A 22 6.40 6.41 5.23
CA ASP A 22 7.14 5.23 5.63
C ASP A 22 6.23 4.00 5.49
N ILE A 23 6.78 2.93 4.96
CA ILE A 23 6.14 1.62 4.82
C ILE A 23 6.99 0.62 5.57
N VAL A 24 6.35 -0.34 6.25
CA VAL A 24 7.03 -1.52 6.79
C VAL A 24 6.57 -2.72 5.98
N VAL A 25 7.53 -3.40 5.34
CA VAL A 25 7.26 -4.59 4.53
C VAL A 25 6.94 -5.77 5.44
N GLU A 26 5.84 -6.47 5.17
CA GLU A 26 5.52 -7.73 5.83
C GLU A 26 5.89 -8.89 4.92
N THR A 27 5.33 -8.91 3.71
CA THR A 27 5.52 -10.01 2.75
C THR A 27 6.26 -9.50 1.51
N PRO A 28 7.51 -9.95 1.29
CA PRO A 28 8.27 -9.54 0.11
C PRO A 28 7.70 -10.07 -1.20
N LYS A 29 7.98 -9.33 -2.28
CA LYS A 29 7.80 -9.75 -3.67
C LYS A 29 8.42 -11.13 -3.90
N GLY A 30 7.66 -11.99 -4.57
CA GLY A 30 8.05 -13.36 -4.89
C GLY A 30 7.80 -14.37 -3.77
N SER A 31 7.39 -13.92 -2.58
CA SER A 31 7.13 -14.82 -1.46
C SER A 31 5.79 -15.54 -1.60
N ALA A 32 5.80 -16.86 -1.37
CA ALA A 32 4.60 -17.67 -1.08
C ALA A 32 4.31 -17.74 0.42
N GLN A 33 5.19 -17.20 1.27
CA GLN A 33 5.01 -17.10 2.71
C GLN A 33 4.44 -15.71 3.03
N LYS A 34 3.21 -15.66 3.53
CA LYS A 34 2.58 -14.43 4.02
C LYS A 34 2.98 -14.23 5.48
N TYR A 35 3.64 -13.12 5.75
CA TYR A 35 3.95 -12.67 7.10
C TYR A 35 2.97 -11.58 7.51
N ASP A 36 2.67 -11.51 8.81
CA ASP A 36 1.93 -10.43 9.45
C ASP A 36 2.75 -9.90 10.62
N TYR A 37 2.73 -8.58 10.84
CA TYR A 37 3.36 -7.97 12.00
C TYR A 37 2.43 -8.04 13.22
N GLU A 38 2.90 -8.69 14.30
CA GLU A 38 2.18 -8.77 15.56
C GLU A 38 2.58 -7.60 16.48
N ALA A 39 1.69 -6.62 16.63
CA ALA A 39 1.97 -5.41 17.41
C ALA A 39 2.23 -5.69 18.90
N GLU A 40 1.67 -6.76 19.46
CA GLU A 40 1.85 -7.15 20.87
C GLU A 40 3.24 -7.71 21.16
N THR A 41 3.80 -8.48 20.22
CA THR A 41 5.07 -9.20 20.40
C THR A 41 6.24 -8.56 19.64
N HIS A 42 5.94 -7.62 18.74
CA HIS A 42 6.89 -6.98 17.82
C HIS A 42 7.59 -7.95 16.86
N PHE A 43 7.01 -9.13 16.63
CA PHE A 43 7.53 -10.10 15.67
C PHE A 43 6.77 -10.09 14.34
N PHE A 44 7.48 -10.46 13.28
CA PHE A 44 6.87 -10.88 12.02
C PHE A 44 6.56 -12.36 12.11
N LYS A 45 5.28 -12.69 12.09
CA LYS A 45 4.80 -14.06 12.17
C LYS A 45 4.44 -14.57 10.80
N LEU A 46 4.90 -15.78 10.48
CA LEU A 46 4.39 -16.52 9.33
C LEU A 46 2.91 -16.83 9.58
N SER A 47 2.05 -16.11 8.87
CA SER A 47 0.59 -16.20 8.98
C SER A 47 0.03 -17.28 8.06
N LYS A 48 0.61 -17.43 6.86
CA LYS A 48 0.13 -18.39 5.86
C LYS A 48 1.20 -18.83 4.88
N ILE A 49 1.07 -20.06 4.40
CA ILE A 49 1.74 -20.56 3.19
C ILE A 49 0.70 -20.56 2.07
N LEU A 50 0.96 -19.82 1.00
CA LEU A 50 0.06 -19.73 -0.15
C LEU A 50 0.06 -21.04 -0.96
N PRO A 51 -1.04 -21.37 -1.66
CA PRO A 51 -1.09 -22.51 -2.55
C PRO A 51 -0.01 -22.46 -3.64
N SER A 52 0.32 -23.63 -4.18
CA SER A 52 1.30 -23.75 -5.27
C SER A 52 0.97 -22.82 -6.44
N GLY A 53 1.99 -22.13 -6.96
CA GLY A 53 1.87 -21.18 -8.06
C GLY A 53 1.45 -19.77 -7.65
N MET A 54 1.08 -19.55 -6.39
CA MET A 54 0.69 -18.23 -5.89
C MET A 54 1.82 -17.58 -5.09
N ILE A 55 2.21 -16.37 -5.51
CA ILE A 55 3.25 -15.55 -4.87
C ILE A 55 2.80 -14.09 -4.86
N PHE A 56 3.27 -13.32 -3.88
CA PHE A 56 3.05 -11.88 -3.87
C PHE A 56 3.79 -11.22 -5.04
N PRO A 57 3.12 -10.49 -5.95
CA PRO A 57 3.77 -9.92 -7.14
C PRO A 57 4.69 -8.74 -6.81
N PHE A 58 4.47 -8.10 -5.65
CA PHE A 58 5.19 -6.92 -5.16
C PHE A 58 5.30 -7.00 -3.64
N ASP A 59 6.15 -6.15 -3.05
CA ASP A 59 6.26 -6.05 -1.60
C ASP A 59 4.92 -5.56 -1.04
N PHE A 60 4.40 -6.31 -0.07
CA PHE A 60 3.18 -6.01 0.65
C PHE A 60 3.52 -5.71 2.11
N GLY A 61 2.86 -4.70 2.67
CA GLY A 61 2.98 -4.39 4.07
C GLY A 61 2.02 -3.28 4.45
N PHE A 62 2.42 -2.48 5.44
CA PHE A 62 1.54 -1.49 6.02
C PHE A 62 2.22 -0.14 6.24
N ILE A 63 1.39 0.89 6.43
CA ILE A 63 1.82 2.23 6.81
C ILE A 63 1.75 2.33 8.35
N PRO A 64 2.90 2.49 9.06
CA PRO A 64 2.90 2.67 10.50
C PRO A 64 2.09 3.90 10.94
N GLU A 65 1.62 3.90 12.19
CA GLU A 65 0.85 5.01 12.78
C GLU A 65 -0.43 5.34 11.99
N THR A 66 -1.08 4.31 11.42
CA THR A 66 -2.38 4.45 10.76
C THR A 66 -3.35 3.40 11.26
N ARG A 67 -4.64 3.67 11.08
CA ARG A 67 -5.72 2.74 11.39
C ARG A 67 -6.72 2.68 10.24
N GLY A 68 -6.76 1.55 9.55
CA GLY A 68 -7.72 1.19 8.53
C GLY A 68 -9.12 0.98 9.09
N ALA A 69 -10.08 0.80 8.17
CA ALA A 69 -11.49 0.62 8.51
C ALA A 69 -11.80 -0.73 9.16
N ASP A 70 -10.92 -1.72 8.99
CA ASP A 70 -10.91 -3.02 9.65
C ASP A 70 -10.23 -2.98 11.03
N GLY A 71 -9.56 -1.88 11.36
CA GLY A 71 -8.89 -1.67 12.65
C GLY A 71 -7.39 -1.94 12.62
N ASP A 72 -6.89 -2.55 11.54
CA ASP A 72 -5.47 -2.83 11.30
C ASP A 72 -4.78 -1.63 10.64
N PRO A 73 -3.44 -1.53 10.65
CA PRO A 73 -2.73 -0.52 9.88
C PRO A 73 -3.09 -0.56 8.39
N ILE A 74 -2.99 0.59 7.71
CA ILE A 74 -3.37 0.69 6.29
C ILE A 74 -2.44 -0.17 5.41
N ASP A 75 -3.02 -1.13 4.70
CA ASP A 75 -2.37 -1.97 3.70
C ASP A 75 -1.81 -1.17 2.51
N ILE A 76 -0.58 -1.50 2.11
CA ILE A 76 0.08 -0.86 0.97
C ILE A 76 0.94 -1.84 0.16
N ILE A 77 0.89 -1.67 -1.16
CA ILE A 77 1.71 -2.37 -2.13
C ILE A 77 2.83 -1.45 -2.58
N MET A 78 4.08 -1.89 -2.41
CA MET A 78 5.25 -1.18 -2.88
C MET A 78 5.77 -1.81 -4.18
N ILE A 79 5.72 -1.04 -5.26
CA ILE A 79 6.24 -1.44 -6.56
C ILE A 79 7.72 -1.02 -6.65
N SER A 80 8.60 -2.00 -6.82
CA SER A 80 10.05 -1.83 -6.87
C SER A 80 10.71 -2.82 -7.83
N GLU A 81 11.93 -2.47 -8.26
CA GLU A 81 12.79 -3.31 -9.07
C GLU A 81 13.18 -4.62 -8.36
N LEU A 82 13.37 -4.58 -7.03
CA LEU A 82 13.88 -5.67 -6.21
C LEU A 82 12.93 -5.99 -5.06
N ALA A 83 12.93 -7.25 -4.63
CA ALA A 83 12.26 -7.69 -3.41
C ALA A 83 13.01 -7.16 -2.19
N SER A 84 12.28 -6.78 -1.15
CA SER A 84 12.85 -6.43 0.15
C SER A 84 12.82 -7.63 1.11
N PHE A 85 12.73 -7.38 2.42
CA PHE A 85 12.66 -8.38 3.48
C PHE A 85 11.62 -7.98 4.55
N PRO A 86 11.04 -8.94 5.30
CA PRO A 86 10.09 -8.63 6.37
C PRO A 86 10.70 -7.72 7.44
N GLY A 87 9.96 -6.68 7.85
CA GLY A 87 10.44 -5.65 8.78
C GLY A 87 11.26 -4.54 8.15
N CYS A 88 11.48 -4.57 6.83
CA CYS A 88 12.18 -3.48 6.16
C CYS A 88 11.31 -2.21 6.18
N LYS A 89 11.81 -1.17 6.84
CA LYS A 89 11.22 0.17 6.79
C LYS A 89 11.74 0.93 5.57
N ILE A 90 10.83 1.36 4.69
CA ILE A 90 11.19 2.01 3.42
C ILE A 90 10.40 3.29 3.26
N LYS A 91 11.09 4.37 2.90
CA LYS A 91 10.46 5.65 2.57
C LYS A 91 10.02 5.65 1.10
N CYS A 92 8.73 5.86 0.88
CA CYS A 92 8.09 5.66 -0.41
C CYS A 92 7.25 6.86 -0.82
N ARG A 93 7.14 7.10 -2.12
CA ARG A 93 6.22 8.09 -2.71
C ARG A 93 4.91 7.41 -3.06
N LEU A 94 3.81 7.95 -2.55
CA LEU A 94 2.47 7.45 -2.86
C LEU A 94 2.10 7.75 -4.31
N ILE A 95 1.58 6.75 -5.03
CA ILE A 95 1.20 6.85 -6.45
C ILE A 95 -0.29 6.57 -6.71
N GLY A 96 -1.07 6.29 -5.67
CA GLY A 96 -2.51 6.13 -5.75
C GLY A 96 -3.02 4.96 -4.92
N GLY A 97 -4.17 4.43 -5.32
CA GLY A 97 -4.85 3.37 -4.60
C GLY A 97 -5.93 2.68 -5.42
N PHE A 98 -6.45 1.57 -4.91
CA PHE A 98 -7.75 1.02 -5.28
C PHE A 98 -8.74 1.33 -4.17
N LYS A 99 -9.88 1.86 -4.61
CA LYS A 99 -11.11 1.85 -3.84
C LYS A 99 -11.68 0.44 -3.92
N ALA A 100 -11.62 -0.34 -2.86
CA ALA A 100 -12.09 -1.72 -2.90
C ALA A 100 -13.03 -2.08 -1.74
N LYS A 101 -13.80 -3.15 -1.95
CA LYS A 101 -14.64 -3.77 -0.94
C LYS A 101 -14.24 -5.23 -0.82
N GLN A 102 -14.22 -5.72 0.41
CA GLN A 102 -13.93 -7.11 0.73
C GLN A 102 -15.04 -7.68 1.61
N SER A 103 -15.42 -8.93 1.38
CA SER A 103 -16.38 -9.60 2.25
C SER A 103 -15.73 -9.98 3.58
N GLY A 104 -16.43 -9.74 4.69
CA GLY A 104 -16.08 -10.34 5.98
C GLY A 104 -16.21 -11.86 5.96
N GLU A 105 -15.86 -12.49 7.08
CA GLU A 105 -15.96 -13.95 7.22
C GLU A 105 -17.37 -14.45 6.88
N ARG A 106 -17.43 -15.58 6.15
CA ARG A 106 -18.68 -16.20 5.67
C ARG A 106 -19.55 -15.29 4.80
N LYS A 107 -18.95 -14.33 4.08
CA LYS A 107 -19.60 -13.47 3.07
C LYS A 107 -20.76 -12.61 3.58
N LYS A 108 -20.85 -12.37 4.90
CA LYS A 108 -22.02 -11.71 5.51
C LYS A 108 -22.16 -10.22 5.14
N LYS A 109 -21.05 -9.51 4.94
CA LYS A 109 -21.06 -8.07 4.62
C LYS A 109 -19.80 -7.65 3.88
N MET A 110 -19.95 -6.83 2.85
CA MET A 110 -18.84 -6.15 2.18
C MET A 110 -18.41 -4.93 3.01
N VAL A 111 -17.16 -4.90 3.42
CA VAL A 111 -16.53 -3.80 4.15
C VAL A 111 -15.56 -3.08 3.21
N ARG A 112 -15.37 -1.78 3.43
CA ARG A 112 -14.37 -1.00 2.72
C ARG A 112 -12.97 -1.52 3.07
N ASN A 113 -12.21 -1.98 2.08
CA ASN A 113 -10.83 -2.38 2.29
C ASN A 113 -9.97 -1.88 1.13
N ASP A 114 -9.43 -0.67 1.27
CA ASP A 114 -8.69 -0.01 0.21
C ASP A 114 -7.25 -0.55 0.12
N ARG A 115 -6.67 -0.48 -1.08
CA ARG A 115 -5.29 -0.92 -1.32
C ARG A 115 -4.49 0.26 -1.84
N TYR A 116 -3.43 0.63 -1.15
CA TYR A 116 -2.62 1.78 -1.53
C TYR A 116 -1.40 1.33 -2.33
N PHE A 117 -0.85 2.21 -3.15
CA PHE A 117 0.31 1.92 -3.98
C PHE A 117 1.37 2.99 -3.79
N ALA A 118 2.61 2.55 -3.66
CA ALA A 118 3.76 3.44 -3.60
C ALA A 118 4.96 2.86 -4.34
N VAL A 119 5.94 3.72 -4.58
CA VAL A 119 7.26 3.36 -5.12
C VAL A 119 8.34 3.89 -4.17
N PRO A 120 9.48 3.21 -4.00
CA PRO A 120 10.56 3.71 -3.16
C PRO A 120 11.01 5.10 -3.60
N GLU A 121 11.28 6.01 -2.65
CA GLU A 121 11.81 7.34 -2.96
C GLU A 121 13.21 7.23 -3.62
N CYS A 122 13.99 6.24 -3.20
CA CYS A 122 15.33 5.97 -3.72
C CYS A 122 15.35 5.24 -5.07
N SER A 123 14.21 4.76 -5.59
CA SER A 123 14.20 4.02 -6.85
C SER A 123 14.56 4.94 -8.03
N VAL A 124 15.62 4.58 -8.73
CA VAL A 124 16.02 5.25 -9.97
C VAL A 124 15.08 4.85 -11.11
N MET A 125 14.69 3.58 -11.16
CA MET A 125 13.81 3.03 -12.21
C MET A 125 12.41 3.64 -12.18
N TYR A 126 11.84 3.82 -10.99
CA TYR A 126 10.48 4.34 -10.81
C TYR A 126 10.43 5.85 -10.56
N LYS A 127 11.54 6.59 -10.74
CA LYS A 127 11.62 8.04 -10.50
C LYS A 127 10.55 8.84 -11.26
N HIS A 128 10.21 8.41 -12.48
CA HIS A 128 9.23 9.08 -13.34
C HIS A 128 7.77 8.78 -12.96
N VAL A 129 7.53 7.68 -12.23
CA VAL A 129 6.19 7.23 -11.83
C VAL A 129 5.66 8.12 -10.70
N LYS A 130 4.50 8.74 -10.94
CA LYS A 130 3.81 9.64 -9.99
C LYS A 130 2.37 9.19 -9.73
N THR A 131 1.78 8.46 -10.66
CA THR A 131 0.42 7.93 -10.61
C THR A 131 0.38 6.50 -11.11
N LEU A 132 -0.68 5.76 -10.81
CA LEU A 132 -0.91 4.42 -11.37
C LEU A 132 -0.93 4.41 -12.92
N LYS A 133 -1.22 5.54 -13.56
CA LYS A 133 -1.25 5.66 -15.04
C LYS A 133 0.13 5.73 -15.66
N ASP A 134 1.16 6.01 -14.86
CA ASP A 134 2.55 6.04 -15.34
C ASP A 134 3.15 4.62 -15.35
N LEU A 135 2.40 3.61 -14.89
CA LEU A 135 2.77 2.20 -14.96
C LEU A 135 2.07 1.52 -16.15
N PRO A 136 2.67 0.45 -16.71
CA PRO A 136 1.96 -0.46 -17.59
C PRO A 136 0.65 -0.95 -16.95
N ALA A 137 -0.44 -0.92 -17.70
CA ALA A 137 -1.76 -1.30 -17.19
C ALA A 137 -1.79 -2.77 -16.71
N GLU A 138 -0.93 -3.60 -17.28
CA GLU A 138 -0.74 -5.01 -16.95
C GLU A 138 -0.26 -5.20 -15.51
N ILE A 139 0.59 -4.31 -14.99
CA ILE A 139 1.03 -4.34 -13.59
C ILE A 139 -0.16 -4.14 -12.65
N ILE A 140 -1.01 -3.17 -12.98
CA ILE A 140 -2.19 -2.83 -12.18
C ILE A 140 -3.20 -3.98 -12.20
N LYS A 141 -3.43 -4.57 -13.37
CA LYS A 141 -4.28 -5.76 -13.53
C LYS A 141 -3.73 -6.96 -12.77
N GLN A 142 -2.42 -7.18 -12.79
CA GLN A 142 -1.79 -8.28 -12.06
C GLN A 142 -2.04 -8.19 -10.55
N VAL A 143 -1.91 -7.00 -9.97
CA VAL A 143 -2.20 -6.78 -8.54
C VAL A 143 -3.68 -6.97 -8.24
N GLU A 144 -4.57 -6.47 -9.10
CA GLU A 144 -6.01 -6.68 -8.97
C GLU A 144 -6.38 -8.17 -9.00
N SER A 145 -5.90 -8.92 -9.99
CA SER A 145 -6.13 -10.37 -10.10
C SER A 145 -5.59 -11.11 -8.87
N PHE A 146 -4.39 -10.77 -8.40
CA PHE A 146 -3.82 -11.36 -7.21
C PHE A 146 -4.74 -11.22 -5.99
N PHE A 147 -5.28 -10.02 -5.71
CA PHE A 147 -6.18 -9.85 -4.56
C PHE A 147 -7.55 -10.51 -4.74
N ILE A 148 -8.06 -10.59 -5.96
CA ILE A 148 -9.29 -11.33 -6.26
C ILE A 148 -9.09 -12.82 -5.95
N ASP A 149 -8.02 -13.42 -6.49
CA ASP A 149 -7.73 -14.85 -6.31
C ASP A 149 -7.37 -15.18 -4.87
N TYR A 150 -6.57 -14.32 -4.21
CA TYR A 150 -6.23 -14.44 -2.80
C TYR A 150 -7.49 -14.51 -1.92
N ASN A 151 -8.40 -13.54 -2.10
CA ASN A 151 -9.61 -13.52 -1.30
C ASN A 151 -10.52 -14.70 -1.63
N LYS A 152 -10.57 -15.15 -2.88
CA LYS A 152 -11.36 -16.32 -3.27
C LYS A 152 -10.89 -17.60 -2.56
N ILE A 153 -9.58 -17.78 -2.41
CA ILE A 153 -8.98 -18.90 -1.65
C ILE A 153 -9.38 -18.81 -0.18
N GLU A 154 -9.49 -17.60 0.37
CA GLU A 154 -9.97 -17.34 1.74
C GLU A 154 -11.49 -17.44 1.90
N GLU A 155 -12.21 -17.96 0.90
CA GLU A 155 -13.67 -17.98 0.82
C GLU A 155 -14.32 -16.58 0.95
N LYS A 156 -13.55 -15.54 0.66
CA LYS A 156 -13.96 -14.13 0.66
C LYS A 156 -14.15 -13.63 -0.78
N GLU A 157 -14.80 -12.49 -0.90
CA GLU A 157 -14.94 -11.75 -2.16
C GLU A 157 -14.15 -10.45 -2.05
N PHE A 158 -13.39 -10.10 -3.09
CA PHE A 158 -12.72 -8.81 -3.22
C PHE A 158 -13.12 -8.15 -4.53
N LYS A 159 -13.53 -6.88 -4.45
CA LYS A 159 -14.01 -6.11 -5.61
C LYS A 159 -13.39 -4.73 -5.63
N VAL A 160 -12.66 -4.44 -6.70
CA VAL A 160 -12.21 -3.08 -7.02
C VAL A 160 -13.40 -2.28 -7.56
N ILE A 161 -13.61 -1.10 -7.00
CA ILE A 161 -14.67 -0.16 -7.39
C ILE A 161 -14.10 0.88 -8.36
N SER A 162 -12.95 1.44 -8.02
CA SER A 162 -12.28 2.46 -8.85
C SER A 162 -10.83 2.68 -8.41
N GLN A 163 -10.05 3.33 -9.27
CA GLN A 163 -8.72 3.81 -8.92
C GLN A 163 -8.78 5.15 -8.18
N MET A 164 -7.84 5.35 -7.27
CA MET A 164 -7.68 6.51 -6.42
C MET A 164 -6.42 7.26 -6.84
N GLN A 165 -6.51 8.58 -6.95
CA GLN A 165 -5.37 9.44 -7.28
C GLN A 165 -4.47 9.65 -6.04
N PRO A 166 -3.17 9.95 -6.21
CA PRO A 166 -2.24 10.13 -5.09
C PRO A 166 -2.74 11.11 -4.03
N LYS A 167 -3.30 12.25 -4.46
CA LYS A 167 -3.83 13.29 -3.55
C LYS A 167 -5.00 12.80 -2.71
N GLU A 168 -5.88 11.99 -3.29
CA GLU A 168 -7.00 11.41 -2.55
C GLU A 168 -6.51 10.36 -1.56
N ALA A 169 -5.56 9.53 -1.98
CA ALA A 169 -4.94 8.52 -1.15
C ALA A 169 -4.24 9.13 0.06
N GLU A 170 -3.49 10.22 -0.15
CA GLU A 170 -2.84 11.00 0.89
C GLU A 170 -3.85 11.54 1.92
N GLN A 171 -4.98 12.11 1.45
CA GLN A 171 -6.01 12.63 2.34
C GLN A 171 -6.63 11.55 3.22
N ILE A 172 -6.85 10.35 2.69
CA ILE A 172 -7.42 9.25 3.46
C ILE A 172 -6.40 8.73 4.47
N ILE A 173 -5.14 8.52 4.07
CA ILE A 173 -4.08 8.10 5.00
C ILE A 173 -3.91 9.12 6.12
N HIS A 174 -3.90 10.42 5.80
CA HIS A 174 -3.72 11.47 6.80
C HIS A 174 -4.88 11.51 7.82
N LYS A 175 -6.12 11.32 7.38
CA LYS A 175 -7.30 11.25 8.26
C LYS A 175 -7.29 10.04 9.20
N ASN A 176 -6.56 9.00 8.84
CA ASN A 176 -6.49 7.75 9.57
C ASN A 176 -5.17 7.59 10.34
N ARG A 177 -4.38 8.67 10.50
CA ARG A 177 -3.21 8.64 11.39
C ARG A 177 -3.66 8.55 12.85
N THR A 178 -2.93 7.76 13.63
CA THR A 178 -3.15 7.55 15.08
C THR A 178 -2.11 8.27 15.91
#